data_AF-A0A9R1XVA5-F1
#
_entry.id   AF-A0A9R1XVA5-F1
#
_cell.length_a   1.000
_cell.length_b   1.000
_cell.length_c   1.000
_cell.angle_alpha   90.00
_cell.angle_beta   90.00
_cell.angle_gamma   90.00
#
_symmetry.space_group_name_H-M   'P 1'
#
loop_
_entity.id
_entity.type
_entity.pdbx_description
1 polymer ?
#
loop_
_entity_poly.entity_id
_entity_poly.type
_entity_poly.pdbx_seq_one_letter_code
_entity_poly.pdbx_strand_id
1 'polypeptide(L)'
;MLGIRSIPDEINIHPPASIRTKGSGTKKRMVSAIEKAVAATKKKTRMCTGCNQYVNHNWRTCKMNNSNAKLGNVNRLMTISGI
;
A
#
# COMPACT_ATOMS: atom_id res chain seq x y z
N MET A 1 58.86 19.10 12.37
CA MET A 1 57.80 19.31 11.34
C MET A 1 58.10 18.41 10.17
N LEU A 2 57.41 17.29 10.02
CA LEU A 2 57.65 16.34 8.93
C LEU A 2 56.78 16.69 7.73
N GLY A 3 57.44 16.73 6.58
CA GLY A 3 57.02 17.38 5.36
C GLY A 3 55.78 16.79 4.69
N ILE A 4 54.98 17.71 4.17
CA ILE A 4 53.93 17.40 3.20
C ILE A 4 54.65 16.88 1.95
N ARG A 5 54.54 15.57 1.72
CA ARG A 5 55.05 14.92 0.51
C ARG A 5 54.15 15.34 -0.66
N SER A 6 54.80 15.89 -1.69
CA SER A 6 54.32 16.17 -3.07
C SER A 6 52.80 16.09 -3.30
N ILE A 7 52.21 17.26 -3.57
CA ILE A 7 50.86 17.37 -4.11
C ILE A 7 50.89 16.81 -5.55
N PRO A 8 50.00 15.87 -5.91
CA PRO A 8 49.97 15.31 -7.26
C PRO A 8 49.52 16.35 -8.30
N ASP A 9 50.16 16.37 -9.46
CA ASP A 9 49.86 17.28 -10.58
C ASP A 9 48.46 17.02 -11.18
N GLU A 10 47.97 15.79 -11.09
CA GLU A 10 46.61 15.41 -11.51
C GLU A 10 45.91 14.58 -10.44
N ILE A 11 44.66 14.95 -10.13
CA ILE A 11 43.77 14.21 -9.24
C ILE A 11 42.55 13.79 -10.08
N ASN A 12 42.49 12.51 -10.44
CA ASN A 12 41.35 11.94 -11.14
C ASN A 12 40.24 11.55 -10.15
N ILE A 13 39.27 12.45 -9.95
CA ILE A 13 38.08 12.20 -9.13
C ILE A 13 36.98 11.66 -10.03
N HIS A 14 36.64 10.38 -9.87
CA HIS A 14 35.49 9.81 -10.57
C HIS A 14 34.17 10.16 -9.85
N PRO A 15 33.12 10.57 -10.57
CA PRO A 15 31.80 10.71 -9.98
C PRO A 15 31.30 9.35 -9.48
N PRO A 16 30.58 9.30 -8.35
CA PRO A 16 30.03 8.05 -7.84
C PRO A 16 29.04 7.45 -8.84
N ALA A 17 29.20 6.15 -9.12
CA ALA A 17 28.47 5.43 -10.17
C ALA A 17 26.93 5.51 -10.07
N SER A 18 26.39 5.73 -8.86
CA SER A 18 25.01 6.15 -8.65
C SER A 18 24.79 6.54 -7.18
N ILE A 19 24.12 7.66 -6.93
CA ILE A 19 23.72 8.05 -5.57
C ILE A 19 22.27 7.60 -5.37
N ARG A 20 22.06 6.62 -4.50
CA ARG A 20 20.72 6.16 -4.14
C ARG A 20 20.18 6.90 -2.94
N THR A 21 19.43 7.98 -3.17
CA THR A 21 18.71 8.71 -2.11
C THR A 21 17.35 8.06 -1.80
N LYS A 22 16.68 8.48 -0.72
CA LYS A 22 15.30 8.07 -0.41
C LYS A 22 14.37 8.48 -1.57
N GLY A 23 13.90 7.49 -2.33
CA GLY A 23 13.08 7.69 -3.54
C GLY A 23 13.80 7.36 -4.86
N SER A 24 15.09 7.06 -4.83
CA SER A 24 15.82 6.51 -5.98
C SER A 24 15.39 5.05 -6.21
N GLY A 25 14.60 4.81 -7.26
CA GLY A 25 14.10 3.49 -7.63
C GLY A 25 12.71 3.52 -8.24
N THR A 26 11.83 4.39 -7.73
CA THR A 26 10.47 4.53 -8.26
C THR A 26 10.35 5.55 -9.39
N LYS A 27 11.40 6.36 -9.66
CA LYS A 27 11.39 7.53 -10.58
C LYS A 27 10.21 8.49 -10.39
N LYS A 28 9.48 8.34 -9.28
CA LYS A 28 8.23 9.00 -8.95
C LYS A 28 8.32 9.48 -7.52
N ARG A 29 7.73 10.65 -7.27
CA ARG A 29 7.58 11.23 -5.93
C ARG A 29 6.85 10.24 -5.01
N MET A 30 7.24 10.22 -3.74
CA MET A 30 6.49 9.53 -2.69
C MET A 30 5.09 10.14 -2.54
N VAL A 31 4.07 9.30 -2.61
CA VAL A 31 2.65 9.72 -2.51
C VAL A 31 2.25 9.81 -1.04
N SER A 32 1.65 10.95 -0.66
CA SER A 32 1.15 11.19 0.71
C SER A 32 -0.05 10.29 1.05
N ALA A 33 -0.38 10.19 2.34
CA ALA A 33 -1.55 9.41 2.79
C ALA A 33 -2.86 9.93 2.19
N ILE A 34 -3.02 11.25 2.09
CA ILE A 34 -4.21 11.90 1.53
C ILE A 34 -4.34 11.56 0.04
N GLU A 35 -3.25 11.66 -0.72
CA GLU A 35 -3.26 11.34 -2.14
C GLU A 35 -3.59 9.86 -2.41
N LYS A 36 -3.11 8.96 -1.55
CA LYS A 36 -3.49 7.54 -1.62
C LYS A 36 -4.98 7.33 -1.38
N ALA A 37 -5.55 8.02 -0.39
CA ALA A 37 -6.98 7.94 -0.09
C ALA A 37 -7.83 8.46 -1.26
N VAL A 38 -7.49 9.62 -1.80
CA VAL A 38 -8.17 10.20 -2.99
C VAL A 38 -8.05 9.29 -4.21
N ALA A 39 -6.88 8.67 -4.43
CA ALA A 39 -6.71 7.71 -5.52
C ALA A 39 -7.57 6.45 -5.30
N ALA A 40 -7.78 6.02 -4.06
CA ALA A 40 -8.62 4.86 -3.75
C ALA A 40 -10.11 5.17 -3.94
N THR A 41 -10.58 6.38 -3.62
CA THR A 41 -11.99 6.79 -3.83
C THR A 41 -12.34 6.94 -5.30
N LYS A 42 -11.38 7.35 -6.15
CA LYS A 42 -11.56 7.47 -7.61
C LYS A 42 -11.69 6.13 -8.33
N LYS A 43 -11.41 5.00 -7.69
CA LYS A 43 -11.52 3.68 -8.32
C LYS A 43 -12.99 3.35 -8.57
N LYS A 44 -13.30 2.88 -9.79
CA LYS A 44 -14.63 2.39 -10.13
C LYS A 44 -14.99 1.21 -9.23
N THR A 45 -16.23 1.20 -8.73
CA THR A 45 -16.76 0.05 -8.01
C THR A 45 -16.89 -1.14 -8.96
N ARG A 46 -16.63 -2.33 -8.44
CA ARG A 46 -16.77 -3.60 -9.17
C ARG A 46 -17.73 -4.50 -8.42
N MET A 47 -18.42 -5.37 -9.13
CA MET A 47 -19.23 -6.40 -8.49
C MET A 47 -18.33 -7.38 -7.75
N CYS A 48 -18.61 -7.59 -6.48
CA CYS A 48 -17.96 -8.61 -5.65
C CYS A 48 -18.74 -9.92 -5.78
N THR A 49 -18.07 -11.00 -6.17
CA THR A 49 -18.71 -12.33 -6.32
C THR A 49 -19.12 -12.97 -4.98
N GLY A 50 -18.66 -12.44 -3.85
CA GLY A 50 -18.98 -12.97 -2.51
C GLY A 50 -20.24 -12.39 -1.89
N CYS A 51 -20.56 -11.12 -2.19
CA CYS A 51 -21.75 -10.46 -1.69
C CYS A 51 -22.69 -9.97 -2.80
N ASN A 52 -22.35 -10.18 -4.07
CA ASN A 52 -23.09 -9.73 -5.25
C ASN A 52 -23.45 -8.23 -5.25
N GLN A 53 -22.61 -7.40 -4.64
CA GLN A 53 -22.78 -5.94 -4.57
C GLN A 53 -21.65 -5.22 -5.32
N TYR A 54 -21.95 -4.03 -5.85
CA TYR A 54 -20.95 -3.13 -6.46
C TYR A 54 -20.22 -2.32 -5.39
N VAL A 55 -19.01 -2.76 -5.05
CA VAL A 55 -18.26 -2.29 -3.89
C VAL A 55 -16.76 -2.18 -4.20
N ASN A 56 -16.03 -1.46 -3.35
CA ASN A 56 -14.57 -1.28 -3.47
C ASN A 56 -13.80 -2.26 -2.55
N HIS A 57 -14.14 -3.55 -2.64
CA HIS A 57 -13.39 -4.63 -2.01
C HIS A 57 -13.35 -5.85 -2.94
N ASN A 58 -12.38 -6.75 -2.75
CA ASN A 58 -12.28 -7.99 -3.53
C ASN A 58 -12.87 -9.18 -2.75
N TRP A 59 -13.05 -10.32 -3.43
CA TRP A 59 -13.57 -11.57 -2.83
C TRP A 59 -12.85 -11.97 -1.52
N ARG A 60 -11.52 -11.82 -1.45
CA ARG A 60 -10.71 -12.21 -0.27
C ARG A 60 -10.96 -11.31 0.94
N THR A 61 -11.24 -10.04 0.69
CA THR A 61 -11.56 -9.02 1.70
C THR A 61 -13.06 -8.85 1.93
N CYS A 62 -13.88 -9.59 1.19
CA CYS A 62 -15.33 -9.51 1.31
C CYS A 62 -15.73 -10.00 2.70
N LYS A 63 -16.43 -9.13 3.45
CA LYS A 63 -16.92 -9.50 4.77
C LYS A 63 -17.82 -10.73 4.69
N MET A 64 -18.69 -10.85 3.67
CA MET A 64 -19.60 -12.00 3.48
C MET A 64 -18.88 -13.34 3.36
N ASN A 65 -17.71 -13.36 2.69
CA ASN A 65 -16.89 -14.58 2.61
C ASN A 65 -16.13 -14.86 3.90
N ASN A 66 -15.66 -13.81 4.58
CA ASN A 66 -14.97 -13.93 5.86
C ASN A 66 -15.96 -14.15 7.02
N SER A 67 -17.26 -13.91 6.82
CA SER A 67 -18.30 -13.95 7.84
C SER A 67 -19.05 -15.27 7.93
N ASN A 68 -18.60 -16.32 7.22
CA ASN A 68 -18.81 -17.66 7.78
C ASN A 68 -18.12 -17.81 9.17
N ALA A 69 -17.26 -16.86 9.58
CA ALA A 69 -16.76 -16.74 10.95
C ALA A 69 -17.57 -15.82 11.89
N LYS A 70 -18.59 -15.05 11.42
CA LYS A 70 -19.32 -14.09 12.30
C LYS A 70 -20.84 -13.95 12.11
N LEU A 71 -21.47 -14.57 11.10
CA LEU A 71 -22.93 -14.48 10.88
C LEU A 71 -23.70 -15.76 11.24
N GLY A 72 -23.09 -16.67 12.00
CA GLY A 72 -23.77 -17.86 12.54
C GLY A 72 -24.58 -17.63 13.83
N ASN A 73 -24.78 -16.38 14.30
CA ASN A 73 -25.38 -16.16 15.63
C ASN A 73 -26.28 -14.91 15.75
N VAL A 74 -27.01 -14.53 14.70
CA VAL A 74 -28.08 -13.51 14.82
C VAL A 74 -29.45 -14.05 14.39
N ASN A 75 -29.50 -15.04 13.49
CA ASN A 75 -30.77 -15.56 12.97
C ASN A 75 -31.40 -16.71 13.80
N ARG A 76 -30.86 -17.07 14.97
CA ARG A 76 -31.51 -18.03 15.89
C ARG A 76 -32.37 -17.35 16.97
N LEU A 77 -32.14 -16.07 17.25
CA LEU A 77 -32.91 -15.35 18.29
C LEU A 77 -34.28 -14.88 17.78
N MET A 78 -34.43 -14.63 16.48
CA MET A 78 -35.68 -14.09 15.90
C MET A 78 -36.76 -15.14 15.61
N THR A 79 -36.48 -16.43 15.74
CA THR A 79 -37.50 -17.50 15.60
C THR A 79 -38.04 -18.02 16.94
N ILE A 80 -37.54 -17.54 18.07
CA ILE A 80 -38.03 -17.94 19.42
C ILE A 80 -39.00 -16.89 19.98
N SER A 81 -38.99 -15.67 19.47
CA SER A 81 -40.00 -14.65 19.81
C SER A 81 -41.14 -14.69 18.79
N GLY A 82 -41.93 -15.77 18.83
CA GLY A 82 -43.26 -15.78 18.27
C GLY A 82 -44.18 -14.89 19.10
N ILE A 83 -44.45 -13.69 18.57
CA ILE A 83 -45.76 -13.03 18.66
C ILE A 83 -46.32 -13.06 17.24
#